data_AF-A0A3N5W5Q1-F1
#
_entry.id   AF-A0A3N5W5Q1-F1
#
_cell.length_a   1.000
_cell.length_b   1.000
_cell.length_c   1.000
_cell.angle_alpha   90.00
_cell.angle_beta   90.00
_cell.angle_gamma   90.00
#
_symmetry.space_group_name_H-M   'P 1'
#
loop_
_entity.id
_entity.type
_entity.pdbx_description
1 polymer ?
#
loop_
_entity_poly.entity_id
_entity_poly.type
_entity_poly.pdbx_seq_one_letter_code
_entity_poly.pdbx_strand_id
1 'polypeptide(L)'
;MIIPRTKIWQACAKEADRPTLQAVHYNAQAKRLEAADGFILAVNPVLGANGDPDALLPAEAVKAAQKMAKSQDDPALQITEGGAAPGLVNRYKRESYGDPLPLVDGHYPDVNVIMPKESSVKFMVALDAALLKRLADAICENGSTGVRLYQEPGRLDGPILVKPVGDYLGREQNENLGVIMPVHSMVDADAYPAPASHYRNWRK
;
A
#
# COMPACT_ATOMS: atom_id res chain seq x y z
N MET A 1 -8.10 16.99 8.36
CA MET A 1 -6.87 16.36 7.88
C MET A 1 -6.65 16.58 6.38
N ILE A 2 -5.40 16.72 5.95
CA ILE A 2 -4.98 16.59 4.54
C ILE A 2 -4.53 15.14 4.35
N ILE A 3 -5.18 14.42 3.43
CA ILE A 3 -4.88 13.01 3.18
C ILE A 3 -3.94 12.87 1.98
N PRO A 4 -3.14 11.80 1.90
CA PRO A 4 -2.28 11.56 0.75
C PRO A 4 -3.12 11.17 -0.49
N ARG A 5 -2.56 11.44 -1.69
CA ARG A 5 -3.18 11.09 -2.98
C ARG A 5 -3.13 9.59 -3.32
N THR A 6 -2.42 8.81 -2.52
CA THR A 6 -2.34 7.34 -2.61
C THR A 6 -3.72 6.72 -2.43
N LYS A 7 -4.11 5.77 -3.28
CA LYS A 7 -5.44 5.12 -3.26
C LYS A 7 -5.59 4.12 -2.11
N ILE A 8 -5.41 4.56 -0.87
CA ILE A 8 -5.37 3.70 0.33
C ILE A 8 -6.67 2.88 0.51
N TRP A 9 -7.81 3.43 0.09
CA TRP A 9 -9.11 2.76 0.09
C TRP A 9 -9.13 1.47 -0.74
N GLN A 10 -8.17 1.25 -1.64
CA GLN A 10 -8.05 -0.01 -2.40
C GLN A 10 -7.58 -1.18 -1.52
N ALA A 11 -7.03 -0.92 -0.34
CA ALA A 11 -6.63 -1.94 0.61
C ALA A 11 -7.75 -2.33 1.59
N CYS A 12 -8.92 -1.70 1.54
CA CYS A 12 -10.08 -2.09 2.36
C CYS A 12 -10.68 -3.41 1.87
N ALA A 13 -11.23 -4.19 2.81
CA ALA A 13 -12.01 -5.39 2.51
C ALA A 13 -13.23 -5.07 1.62
N LYS A 14 -13.65 -6.04 0.80
CA LYS A 14 -14.85 -5.91 -0.06
C LYS A 14 -16.02 -6.70 0.51
N GLU A 15 -15.73 -7.68 1.34
CA GLU A 15 -16.66 -8.59 1.97
C GLU A 15 -17.42 -7.89 3.10
N ALA A 16 -18.74 -8.11 3.18
CA ALA A 16 -19.61 -7.45 4.15
C ALA A 16 -19.54 -8.05 5.56
N ASP A 17 -18.83 -9.17 5.74
CA ASP A 17 -18.69 -9.87 7.03
C ASP A 17 -17.74 -9.13 7.99
N ARG A 18 -16.94 -8.18 7.50
CA ARG A 18 -15.99 -7.39 8.29
C ARG A 18 -16.15 -5.88 8.06
N PRO A 19 -17.24 -5.26 8.53
CA PRO A 19 -17.54 -3.85 8.26
C PRO A 19 -16.41 -2.87 8.64
N THR A 20 -15.70 -3.14 9.75
CA THR A 20 -14.58 -2.30 10.18
C THR A 20 -13.41 -2.31 9.19
N LEU A 21 -13.18 -3.42 8.47
CA LEU A 21 -12.15 -3.52 7.43
C LEU A 21 -12.58 -2.94 6.08
N GLN A 22 -13.87 -2.68 5.89
CA GLN A 22 -14.37 -1.93 4.73
C GLN A 22 -14.12 -0.42 4.85
N ALA A 23 -13.73 0.05 6.04
CA ALA A 23 -13.39 1.43 6.34
C ALA A 23 -11.88 1.69 6.27
N VAL A 24 -11.51 2.97 6.15
CA VAL A 24 -10.15 3.45 6.37
C VAL A 24 -10.08 4.01 7.79
N HIS A 25 -9.20 3.46 8.62
CA HIS A 25 -8.99 3.95 9.96
C HIS A 25 -8.04 5.15 9.96
N TYR A 26 -8.47 6.27 10.55
CA TYR A 26 -7.59 7.37 10.88
C TYR A 26 -7.15 7.23 12.34
N ASN A 27 -5.88 6.84 12.51
CA ASN A 27 -5.25 6.74 13.81
C ASN A 27 -4.76 8.12 14.24
N ALA A 28 -5.49 8.76 15.15
CA ALA A 28 -5.22 10.15 15.55
C ALA A 28 -3.88 10.29 16.31
N GLN A 29 -3.52 9.28 17.11
CA GLN A 29 -2.28 9.27 17.88
C GLN A 29 -1.06 9.15 16.96
N ALA A 30 -1.09 8.23 15.99
CA ALA A 30 -0.01 7.98 15.06
C ALA A 30 -0.03 8.88 13.82
N LYS A 31 -1.06 9.73 13.67
CA LYS A 31 -1.28 10.67 12.55
C LYS A 31 -1.16 9.99 11.17
N ARG A 32 -1.86 8.87 11.01
CA ARG A 32 -1.80 8.05 9.78
C ARG A 32 -3.16 7.43 9.45
N LEU A 33 -3.34 7.12 8.16
CA LEU A 33 -4.43 6.30 7.67
C LEU A 33 -3.97 4.85 7.59
N GLU A 34 -4.88 3.93 7.92
CA GLU A 34 -4.66 2.50 7.94
C GLU A 34 -5.84 1.83 7.19
N ALA A 35 -5.54 0.93 6.25
CA ALA A 35 -6.54 0.16 5.51
C ALA A 35 -6.03 -1.26 5.27
N ALA A 36 -6.88 -2.26 5.46
CA ALA A 36 -6.53 -3.67 5.33
C ALA A 36 -7.74 -4.51 4.92
N ASP A 37 -7.49 -5.64 4.26
CA ASP A 37 -8.50 -6.62 3.83
C ASP A 37 -8.29 -8.02 4.45
N GLY A 38 -7.29 -8.15 5.33
CA GLY A 38 -6.87 -9.41 5.93
C GLY A 38 -5.72 -10.11 5.19
N PHE A 39 -5.37 -9.66 3.97
CA PHE A 39 -4.25 -10.16 3.18
C PHE A 39 -3.20 -9.07 2.91
N ILE A 40 -3.63 -7.82 2.76
CA ILE A 40 -2.78 -6.64 2.62
C ILE A 40 -3.08 -5.61 3.70
N LEU A 41 -2.09 -4.78 3.99
CA LEU A 41 -2.17 -3.61 4.86
C LEU A 41 -1.51 -2.44 4.13
N ALA A 42 -2.20 -1.31 4.07
CA ALA A 42 -1.65 -0.03 3.62
C ALA A 42 -1.68 0.97 4.79
N VAL A 43 -0.55 1.63 5.03
CA VAL A 43 -0.40 2.67 6.05
C VAL A 43 0.19 3.91 5.39
N ASN A 44 -0.50 5.04 5.48
CA ASN A 44 0.00 6.30 4.93
C ASN A 44 -0.05 7.44 5.96
N PRO A 45 1.00 8.25 6.08
CA PRO A 45 0.99 9.40 6.98
C PRO A 45 -0.02 10.45 6.53
N VAL A 46 -0.56 11.19 7.50
CA VAL A 46 -1.52 12.27 7.27
C VAL A 46 -0.87 13.60 7.64
N LEU A 47 -1.10 14.62 6.81
CA LEU A 47 -0.61 15.97 7.07
C LEU A 47 -1.71 16.83 7.70
N GLY A 48 -1.34 17.68 8.67
CA GLY A 48 -2.24 18.72 9.19
C GLY A 48 -3.49 18.21 9.90
N ALA A 49 -3.45 17.04 10.55
CA ALA A 49 -4.60 16.45 11.25
C ALA A 49 -4.64 16.83 12.75
N ASN A 50 -4.38 18.09 13.08
CA ASN A 50 -4.36 18.53 14.46
C ASN A 50 -5.79 18.62 15.01
N GLY A 51 -6.10 17.80 16.02
CA GLY A 51 -7.38 17.82 16.73
C GLY A 51 -8.50 16.97 16.10
N ASP A 52 -8.26 16.33 14.96
CA ASP A 52 -9.19 15.34 14.40
C ASP A 52 -9.21 14.08 15.31
N PRO A 53 -10.38 13.56 15.72
CA PRO A 53 -10.46 12.38 16.58
C PRO A 53 -10.13 11.10 15.80
N ASP A 54 -9.82 10.04 16.55
CA ASP A 54 -9.67 8.69 16.00
C ASP A 54 -11.02 8.22 15.41
N ALA A 55 -11.01 7.66 14.19
CA ALA A 55 -12.25 7.36 13.48
C ALA A 55 -12.09 6.30 12.38
N LEU A 56 -13.18 5.57 12.12
CA LEU A 56 -13.34 4.73 10.93
C LEU A 56 -14.08 5.50 9.84
N LEU A 57 -13.32 5.88 8.82
CA LEU A 57 -13.79 6.69 7.70
C LEU A 57 -14.36 5.77 6.60
N PRO A 58 -15.55 6.05 6.07
CA PRO A 58 -16.06 5.32 4.90
C PRO A 58 -15.07 5.40 3.72
N ALA A 59 -14.75 4.27 3.11
CA ALA A 59 -13.83 4.21 1.97
C ALA A 59 -14.27 5.14 0.82
N GLU A 60 -15.58 5.28 0.59
CA GLU A 60 -16.12 6.18 -0.42
C GLU A 60 -15.89 7.67 -0.08
N ALA A 61 -15.85 8.06 1.20
CA ALA A 61 -15.51 9.44 1.59
C ALA A 61 -14.05 9.77 1.23
N VAL A 62 -13.14 8.86 1.55
CA VAL A 62 -11.70 8.99 1.22
C VAL A 62 -11.50 9.05 -0.29
N LYS A 63 -12.15 8.15 -1.03
CA LYS A 63 -12.10 8.09 -2.49
C LYS A 63 -12.72 9.33 -3.14
N ALA A 64 -13.81 9.86 -2.58
CA ALA A 64 -14.41 11.12 -3.05
C ALA A 64 -13.44 12.29 -2.86
N ALA A 65 -12.87 12.47 -1.67
CA ALA A 65 -11.89 13.52 -1.40
C ALA A 65 -10.70 13.46 -2.38
N GLN A 66 -10.17 12.26 -2.64
CA GLN A 66 -9.07 12.06 -3.59
C GLN A 66 -9.44 12.38 -5.04
N LYS A 67 -10.66 12.02 -5.47
CA LYS A 67 -11.14 12.33 -6.83
C LYS A 67 -11.36 13.83 -7.05
N MET A 68 -11.72 14.56 -6.00
CA MET A 68 -11.97 16.00 -6.07
C MET A 68 -10.66 16.80 -6.22
N ALA A 69 -9.56 16.28 -5.68
CA ALA A 69 -8.27 16.96 -5.68
C ALA A 69 -7.69 17.09 -7.10
N LYS A 70 -7.66 18.32 -7.62
CA LYS A 70 -6.96 18.67 -8.87
C LYS A 70 -5.45 18.75 -8.64
N SER A 71 -4.67 18.98 -9.69
CA SER A 71 -3.20 19.04 -9.59
C SER A 71 -2.66 20.11 -8.64
N GLN A 72 -3.44 21.16 -8.36
CA GLN A 72 -3.05 22.26 -7.47
C GLN A 72 -3.64 22.17 -6.05
N ASP A 73 -4.59 21.26 -5.81
CA ASP A 73 -5.35 21.18 -4.55
C ASP A 73 -5.08 19.87 -3.84
N ASP A 74 -4.86 19.88 -2.53
CA ASP A 74 -4.68 18.66 -1.76
C ASP A 74 -6.03 18.08 -1.30
N PRO A 75 -6.19 16.74 -1.36
CA PRO A 75 -7.41 16.11 -0.88
C PRO A 75 -7.48 16.22 0.64
N ALA A 76 -8.66 16.52 1.16
CA ALA A 76 -8.88 16.69 2.58
C ALA A 76 -10.12 15.93 3.05
N LEU A 77 -10.09 15.55 4.32
CA LEU A 77 -11.26 15.06 5.04
C LEU A 77 -11.49 15.92 6.28
N GLN A 78 -12.75 16.16 6.57
CA GLN A 78 -13.18 16.75 7.83
C GLN A 78 -14.03 15.72 8.56
N ILE A 79 -13.60 15.37 9.78
CA ILE A 79 -14.44 14.60 10.69
C ILE A 79 -15.32 15.60 11.43
N THR A 80 -16.63 15.38 11.38
CA THR A 80 -17.65 16.16 12.06
C THR A 80 -18.50 15.23 12.93
N GLU A 81 -19.37 15.79 13.77
CA GLU A 81 -20.30 14.99 14.58
C GLU A 81 -21.23 14.11 13.72
N GLY A 82 -21.53 14.55 12.49
CA GLY A 82 -22.42 13.84 11.57
C GLY A 82 -21.71 12.83 10.65
N GLY A 83 -20.37 12.75 10.66
CA GLY A 83 -19.65 11.88 9.73
C GLY A 83 -18.30 12.39 9.25
N ALA A 84 -17.82 11.81 8.15
CA ALA A 84 -16.67 12.28 7.40
C ALA A 84 -17.13 12.99 6.12
N ALA A 85 -16.78 14.26 5.97
CA ALA A 85 -17.06 15.04 4.77
C ALA A 85 -15.80 15.18 3.89
N PRO A 86 -15.87 14.87 2.58
CA PRO A 86 -14.80 15.13 1.65
C PRO A 86 -14.61 16.64 1.46
N GLY A 87 -13.36 17.05 1.23
CA GLY A 87 -13.01 18.44 1.05
C GLY A 87 -11.71 18.63 0.28
N LEU A 88 -11.36 19.90 0.11
CA LEU A 88 -10.15 20.36 -0.54
C LEU A 88 -9.41 21.35 0.36
N VAL A 89 -8.09 21.30 0.32
CA VAL A 89 -7.22 22.32 0.91
C VAL A 89 -6.32 22.88 -0.19
N ASN A 90 -6.36 24.21 -0.34
CA ASN A 90 -5.38 24.98 -1.10
C ASN A 90 -4.68 25.95 -0.13
N ARG A 91 -3.58 26.59 -0.53
CA ARG A 91 -2.73 27.50 0.26
C ARG A 91 -3.49 28.54 1.12
N TYR A 92 -4.74 28.85 0.77
CA TYR A 92 -5.50 29.92 1.43
C TYR A 92 -6.90 29.52 1.92
N LYS A 93 -7.41 28.32 1.59
CA LYS A 93 -8.80 27.93 1.92
C LYS A 93 -8.94 26.43 2.13
N ARG A 94 -9.79 26.07 3.09
CA ARG A 94 -10.31 24.73 3.32
C ARG A 94 -11.79 24.74 3.02
N GLU A 95 -12.22 23.88 2.12
CA GLU A 95 -13.60 23.79 1.67
C GLU A 95 -14.07 22.34 1.81
N SER A 96 -15.22 22.14 2.44
CA SER A 96 -15.87 20.83 2.56
C SER A 96 -17.07 20.79 1.63
N TYR A 97 -17.32 19.64 1.03
CA TYR A 97 -18.29 19.47 -0.03
C TYR A 97 -19.18 18.25 0.22
N GLY A 98 -20.48 18.42 -0.05
CA GLY A 98 -21.47 17.35 0.12
C GLY A 98 -21.85 17.11 1.58
N ASP A 99 -22.85 16.25 1.76
CA ASP A 99 -23.28 15.81 3.08
C ASP A 99 -22.24 14.86 3.68
N PRO A 100 -21.94 14.96 5.00
CA PRO A 100 -21.05 14.03 5.67
C PRO A 100 -21.55 12.58 5.52
N LEU A 101 -20.64 11.67 5.20
CA LEU A 101 -20.94 10.24 5.22
C LEU A 101 -20.78 9.72 6.65
N PRO A 102 -21.75 8.94 7.18
CA PRO A 102 -21.70 8.47 8.56
C PRO A 102 -20.43 7.67 8.82
N LEU A 103 -19.83 7.87 10.00
CA LEU A 103 -18.67 7.06 10.41
C LEU A 103 -19.08 5.60 10.56
N VAL A 104 -18.11 4.70 10.38
CA VAL A 104 -18.33 3.28 10.63
C VAL A 104 -18.13 3.01 12.13
N ASP A 105 -19.07 2.31 12.75
CA ASP A 105 -18.94 1.93 14.15
C ASP A 105 -18.01 0.73 14.33
N GLY A 106 -17.29 0.69 15.45
CA GLY A 106 -16.47 -0.44 15.88
C GLY A 106 -15.02 -0.07 16.16
N HIS A 107 -14.20 -1.10 16.36
CA HIS A 107 -12.78 -0.96 16.64
C HIS A 107 -11.94 -1.51 15.49
N TYR A 108 -10.97 -0.73 15.04
CA TYR A 108 -9.99 -1.21 14.08
C TYR A 108 -8.98 -2.15 14.75
N PRO A 109 -8.49 -3.20 14.07
CA PRO A 109 -7.41 -4.02 14.61
C PRO A 109 -6.12 -3.21 14.78
N ASP A 110 -5.32 -3.53 15.80
CA ASP A 110 -4.01 -2.92 15.97
C ASP A 110 -3.04 -3.42 14.90
N VAL A 111 -2.73 -2.57 13.92
CA VAL A 111 -1.85 -2.91 12.80
C VAL A 111 -0.38 -3.01 13.19
N ASN A 112 0.03 -2.42 14.33
CA ASN A 112 1.44 -2.41 14.72
C ASN A 112 1.96 -3.81 15.06
N VAL A 113 1.06 -4.74 15.42
CA VAL A 113 1.44 -6.12 15.76
C VAL A 113 1.88 -6.92 14.53
N ILE A 114 1.45 -6.52 13.32
CA ILE A 114 1.80 -7.18 12.06
C ILE A 114 2.83 -6.41 11.23
N MET A 115 3.13 -5.16 11.59
CA MET A 115 4.16 -4.37 10.92
C MET A 115 5.55 -4.96 11.21
N PRO A 116 6.33 -5.33 10.17
CA PRO A 116 7.70 -5.78 10.37
C PRO A 116 8.55 -4.68 10.99
N LYS A 117 9.35 -5.03 11.99
CA LYS A 117 10.37 -4.10 12.52
C LYS A 117 11.51 -4.03 11.51
N GLU A 118 12.03 -2.84 11.25
CA GLU A 118 13.17 -2.65 10.34
C GLU A 118 14.36 -3.55 10.70
N SER A 119 14.66 -3.68 11.99
CA SER A 119 15.71 -4.57 12.51
C SER A 119 15.49 -6.06 12.25
N SER A 120 14.28 -6.48 11.85
CA SER A 120 13.93 -7.86 11.51
C SER A 120 13.98 -8.15 10.02
N VAL A 121 14.12 -7.11 9.18
CA VAL A 121 14.19 -7.24 7.73
C VAL A 121 15.56 -7.81 7.36
N LYS A 122 15.59 -9.09 6.96
CA LYS A 122 16.82 -9.80 6.54
C LYS A 122 17.16 -9.58 5.07
N PHE A 123 16.20 -9.10 4.30
CA PHE A 123 16.24 -9.09 2.85
C PHE A 123 15.39 -7.93 2.34
N MET A 124 15.97 -7.11 1.46
CA MET A 124 15.31 -5.98 0.84
C MET A 124 15.58 -6.02 -0.65
N VAL A 125 14.53 -5.81 -1.44
CA VAL A 125 14.65 -5.71 -2.88
C VAL A 125 13.73 -4.62 -3.40
N ALA A 126 14.26 -3.78 -4.29
CA ALA A 126 13.49 -2.74 -4.94
C ALA A 126 13.06 -3.22 -6.32
N LEU A 127 11.76 -3.10 -6.61
CA LEU A 127 11.16 -3.51 -7.87
C LEU A 127 10.30 -2.39 -8.44
N ASP A 128 10.31 -2.26 -9.76
CA ASP A 128 9.33 -1.44 -10.45
C ASP A 128 7.97 -2.16 -10.44
N ALA A 129 6.99 -1.56 -9.77
CA ALA A 129 5.67 -2.14 -9.60
C ALA A 129 4.93 -2.35 -10.94
N ALA A 130 5.14 -1.47 -11.93
CA ALA A 130 4.52 -1.60 -13.24
C ALA A 130 5.15 -2.74 -14.04
N LEU A 131 6.47 -2.92 -13.97
CA LEU A 131 7.16 -4.06 -14.56
C LEU A 131 6.74 -5.37 -13.90
N LEU A 132 6.64 -5.40 -12.56
CA LEU A 132 6.18 -6.59 -11.84
C LEU A 132 4.76 -6.96 -12.24
N LYS A 133 3.85 -5.98 -12.32
CA LYS A 133 2.48 -6.21 -12.79
C LYS A 133 2.46 -6.75 -14.22
N ARG A 134 3.19 -6.11 -15.14
CA ARG A 134 3.25 -6.54 -16.55
C ARG A 134 3.80 -7.95 -16.69
N LEU A 135 4.80 -8.30 -15.87
CA LEU A 135 5.35 -9.66 -15.84
C LEU A 135 4.33 -10.65 -15.29
N ALA A 136 3.64 -10.32 -14.19
CA ALA A 136 2.58 -11.15 -13.62
C ALA A 136 1.46 -11.41 -14.63
N ASP A 137 0.99 -10.37 -15.33
CA ASP A 137 -0.02 -10.50 -16.40
C ASP A 137 0.46 -11.40 -17.56
N ALA A 138 1.77 -11.52 -17.80
CA ALA A 138 2.34 -12.31 -18.89
C ALA A 138 2.55 -13.79 -18.54
N ILE A 139 2.76 -14.12 -17.26
CA ILE A 139 3.08 -15.50 -16.82
C ILE A 139 1.91 -16.19 -16.12
N CYS A 140 0.97 -15.43 -15.56
CA CYS A 140 -0.20 -15.98 -14.89
C CYS A 140 -1.29 -16.34 -15.92
N GLU A 141 -1.67 -17.60 -15.96
CA GLU A 141 -2.80 -18.07 -16.75
C GLU A 141 -4.14 -17.83 -16.03
N ASN A 142 -5.23 -17.82 -16.80
CA ASN A 142 -6.60 -17.57 -16.34
C ASN A 142 -6.93 -18.29 -15.02
N GLY A 143 -6.99 -17.52 -13.94
CA GLY A 143 -7.30 -17.99 -12.58
C GLY A 143 -6.19 -17.74 -11.55
N SER A 144 -4.92 -17.67 -11.97
CA SER A 144 -3.83 -17.29 -11.06
C SER A 144 -3.74 -15.77 -10.97
N THR A 145 -3.84 -15.21 -9.77
CA THR A 145 -3.79 -13.76 -9.52
C THR A 145 -2.55 -13.31 -8.76
N GLY A 146 -1.70 -14.26 -8.33
CA GLY A 146 -0.53 -14.01 -7.52
C GLY A 146 0.76 -14.49 -8.15
N VAL A 147 1.88 -13.92 -7.72
CA VAL A 147 3.23 -14.37 -8.08
C VAL A 147 4.09 -14.55 -6.84
N ARG A 148 5.06 -15.46 -6.93
CA ARG A 148 6.12 -15.68 -5.94
C ARG A 148 7.43 -15.13 -6.47
N LEU A 149 8.17 -14.46 -5.60
CA LEU A 149 9.47 -13.88 -5.90
C LEU A 149 10.56 -14.72 -5.24
N TYR A 150 11.56 -15.13 -6.03
CA TYR A 150 12.71 -15.87 -5.56
C TYR A 150 13.98 -15.09 -5.93
N GLN A 151 14.74 -14.65 -4.94
CA GLN A 151 16.10 -14.15 -5.13
C GLN A 151 17.08 -15.13 -4.51
N GLU A 152 18.18 -15.38 -5.21
CA GLU A 152 19.27 -16.21 -4.71
C GLU A 152 19.89 -15.56 -3.45
N PRO A 153 20.01 -16.29 -2.32
CA PRO A 153 20.62 -15.74 -1.11
C PRO A 153 22.02 -15.17 -1.39
N GLY A 154 22.29 -13.96 -0.88
CA GLY A 154 23.59 -13.29 -1.04
C GLY A 154 23.80 -12.54 -2.36
N ARG A 155 22.82 -12.56 -3.29
CA ARG A 155 22.85 -11.73 -4.52
C ARG A 155 21.76 -10.67 -4.48
N LEU A 156 22.10 -9.50 -3.90
CA LEU A 156 21.18 -8.37 -3.81
C LEU A 156 20.88 -7.73 -5.17
N ASP A 157 21.87 -7.70 -6.07
CA ASP A 157 21.74 -7.11 -7.42
C ASP A 157 21.37 -8.14 -8.52
N GLY A 158 21.11 -9.39 -8.13
CA GLY A 158 20.82 -10.47 -9.06
C GLY A 158 19.38 -10.45 -9.59
N PRO A 159 19.13 -11.09 -10.75
CA PRO A 159 17.77 -11.27 -11.27
C PRO A 159 16.87 -11.96 -10.24
N ILE A 160 15.61 -11.54 -10.17
CA ILE A 160 14.58 -12.17 -9.35
C ILE A 160 13.75 -13.07 -10.24
N LEU A 161 13.70 -14.35 -9.89
CA LEU A 161 12.83 -15.32 -10.53
C LEU A 161 11.40 -15.15 -10.02
N VAL A 162 10.45 -15.03 -10.95
CA VAL A 162 9.03 -14.83 -10.68
C VAL A 162 8.27 -16.04 -11.17
N LYS A 163 7.43 -16.63 -10.32
CA LYS A 163 6.58 -17.78 -10.68
C LYS A 163 5.13 -17.50 -10.31
N PRO A 164 4.13 -17.92 -11.10
CA PRO A 164 2.73 -17.85 -10.69
C PRO A 164 2.49 -18.59 -9.37
N VAL A 165 1.55 -18.10 -8.57
CA VAL A 165 0.98 -18.86 -7.46
C VAL A 165 0.00 -19.86 -8.09
N GLY A 166 0.39 -21.13 -8.18
CA GLY A 166 -0.50 -22.21 -8.60
C GLY A 166 -1.35 -22.71 -7.45
N ASP A 167 -2.62 -22.99 -7.72
CA ASP A 167 -3.44 -23.83 -6.85
C ASP A 167 -2.84 -25.23 -6.82
N TYR A 168 -2.45 -25.69 -5.63
CA TYR A 168 -1.86 -27.00 -5.36
C TYR A 168 -2.84 -28.18 -5.57
N LEU A 169 -3.87 -28.02 -6.40
CA LEU A 169 -4.91 -29.02 -6.64
C LEU A 169 -4.70 -29.72 -7.99
N GLY A 170 -3.56 -30.40 -8.12
CA GLY A 170 -3.39 -31.50 -9.08
C GLY A 170 -3.29 -31.14 -10.57
N ARG A 171 -3.09 -29.87 -10.93
CA ARG A 171 -2.68 -29.51 -12.31
C ARG A 171 -1.16 -29.57 -12.43
N GLU A 172 -0.68 -29.98 -13.61
CA GLU A 172 0.74 -30.00 -13.97
C GLU A 172 1.39 -28.67 -13.57
N GLN A 173 2.61 -28.73 -13.04
CA GLN A 173 3.34 -27.54 -12.60
C GLN A 173 3.33 -26.53 -13.73
N ASN A 174 2.72 -25.37 -13.51
CA ASN A 174 2.74 -24.31 -14.50
C ASN A 174 4.21 -23.91 -14.71
N GLU A 175 4.79 -24.29 -15.85
CA GLU A 175 6.21 -24.08 -16.16
C GLU A 175 6.53 -22.62 -16.45
N ASN A 176 5.49 -21.78 -16.56
CA ASN A 176 5.62 -20.35 -16.79
C ASN A 176 6.51 -19.72 -15.72
N LEU A 177 7.60 -19.11 -16.18
CA LEU A 177 8.55 -18.40 -15.34
C LEU A 177 8.86 -17.04 -15.95
N GLY A 178 9.06 -16.08 -15.07
CA GLY A 178 9.47 -14.72 -15.40
C GLY A 178 10.76 -14.36 -14.71
N VAL A 179 11.46 -13.37 -15.24
CA VAL A 179 12.61 -12.76 -14.57
C VAL A 179 12.42 -11.25 -14.57
N ILE A 180 12.64 -10.63 -13.42
CA ILE A 180 12.66 -9.18 -13.27
C ILE A 180 13.99 -8.76 -12.65
N MET A 181 14.59 -7.71 -13.18
CA MET A 181 15.79 -7.11 -12.60
C MET A 181 15.38 -6.17 -11.46
N PRO A 182 16.08 -6.20 -10.31
CA PRO A 182 15.91 -5.19 -9.28
C PRO A 182 16.16 -3.80 -9.85
N VAL A 183 15.42 -2.81 -9.36
CA VAL A 183 15.74 -1.41 -9.61
C VAL A 183 16.81 -1.03 -8.61
N HIS A 184 17.95 -0.51 -9.06
CA HIS A 184 18.93 0.07 -8.14
C HIS A 184 18.28 1.26 -7.43
N SER A 185 17.95 1.10 -6.15
CA SER A 185 17.77 2.25 -5.28
C SER A 185 19.16 2.82 -5.01
N MET A 186 19.42 4.06 -5.40
CA MET A 186 20.61 4.80 -4.92
C MET A 186 20.50 5.17 -3.42
N VAL A 187 19.78 4.38 -2.63
CA VAL A 187 19.32 4.64 -1.26
C VAL A 187 19.19 3.26 -0.61
N ASP A 188 19.95 2.79 0.37
CA ASP A 188 20.86 3.38 1.35
C ASP A 188 22.17 2.58 1.37
N ALA A 189 23.31 3.19 1.03
CA ALA A 189 24.63 2.57 1.23
C ALA A 189 25.00 2.46 2.73
N ASP A 190 24.27 3.16 3.60
CA ASP A 190 24.55 3.25 5.04
C ASP A 190 23.78 2.21 5.88
N ALA A 191 22.78 1.53 5.31
CA ALA A 191 21.95 0.58 6.06
C ALA A 191 22.51 -0.85 6.10
N TYR A 192 23.44 -1.20 5.19
CA TYR A 192 24.06 -2.52 5.14
C TYR A 192 25.52 -2.42 4.71
N PRO A 193 26.50 -2.86 5.52
CA PRO A 193 27.85 -3.07 5.01
C PRO A 193 27.77 -4.17 3.95
N ALA A 194 27.86 -3.78 2.68
CA ALA A 194 27.95 -4.73 1.58
C ALA A 194 29.10 -5.71 1.87
N PRO A 195 28.91 -7.03 1.72
CA PRO A 195 30.04 -7.95 1.72
C PRO A 195 30.98 -7.52 0.60
N ALA A 196 32.23 -7.23 0.98
CA ALA A 196 33.25 -6.60 0.14
C ALA A 196 33.74 -7.53 -0.98
N SER A 197 32.90 -7.88 -1.95
CA SER A 197 33.30 -8.50 -3.21
C SER A 197 32.09 -8.65 -4.12
N HIS A 198 32.20 -8.13 -5.35
CA HIS A 198 31.38 -8.43 -6.54
C HIS A 198 30.58 -7.27 -7.16
N TYR A 199 31.23 -6.14 -7.40
CA TYR A 199 30.87 -5.31 -8.56
C TYR A 199 31.68 -5.78 -9.78
N ARG A 200 31.14 -6.74 -10.55
CA ARG A 200 31.58 -6.98 -11.93
C ARG A 200 30.56 -6.34 -12.87
N ASN A 201 30.99 -5.30 -13.56
CA ASN A 201 30.24 -4.59 -14.59
C ASN A 201 29.75 -5.55 -15.67
N TRP A 202 28.44 -5.78 -15.74
CA TRP A 202 27.78 -6.36 -16.90
C TRP A 202 27.06 -5.25 -17.67
N ARG A 203 27.86 -4.49 -18.44
CA ARG A 203 27.38 -3.76 -19.62
C ARG A 203 28.27 -4.14 -20.80
N LYS A 204 27.78 -5.08 -21.60
CA LYS A 204 28.05 -5.20 -23.04
C LYS A 204 26.78 -5.72 -23.71
#